data_AF-A0AAW8TAU3-F1
#
_entry.id   AF-A0AAW8TAU3-F1
#
_cell.length_a   1.000
_cell.length_b   1.000
_cell.length_c   1.000
_cell.angle_alpha   90.00
_cell.angle_beta   90.00
_cell.angle_gamma   90.00
#
_symmetry.space_group_name_H-M   'P 1'
#
loop_
_entity.id
_entity.type
_entity.pdbx_description
1 polymer ?
#
loop_
_entity_poly.entity_id
_entity_poly.type
_entity_poly.pdbx_seq_one_letter_code
_entity_poly.pdbx_strand_id
1 'polypeptide(L)'
;MMFLTVPANAQEIVGQNTGEIPVNGTLGLDNTDEDAPIVEGDDAWINVTLPTDTIFYSTNTELNAPITSPDYTIKNNSGRPVKIIFNQLNRTDGGADSVDYDVSLRGFTVEPKIIDAGNPSTSPVLLDTLANNKGRIASDDGENDHPNKVTYGYTGTVNEALATTVKHNFDMTLEFESVNW
;
A
#
# COMPACT_ATOMS: atom_id res chain seq x y z
N MET A 1 13.09 -8.97 17.05
CA MET A 1 13.73 -7.67 16.77
C MET A 1 15.13 -7.94 16.27
N MET A 2 15.34 -7.83 14.96
CA MET A 2 16.65 -7.99 14.34
C MET A 2 17.13 -6.58 13.99
N PHE A 3 18.13 -6.10 14.73
CA PHE A 3 18.75 -4.79 14.48
C PHE A 3 19.62 -4.91 13.23
N LEU A 4 19.34 -4.10 12.20
CA LEU A 4 20.28 -3.92 11.09
C LEU A 4 21.50 -3.17 11.63
N THR A 5 22.56 -3.93 11.89
CA THR A 5 23.88 -3.39 12.20
C THR A 5 24.45 -2.77 10.93
N VAL A 6 24.58 -1.45 10.90
CA VAL A 6 25.57 -0.81 10.03
C VAL A 6 26.91 -1.50 10.33
N PRO A 7 27.65 -2.01 9.33
CA PRO A 7 28.98 -2.54 9.60
C PRO A 7 29.83 -1.39 10.12
N ALA A 8 29.97 -1.31 11.44
CA ALA A 8 30.95 -0.48 12.08
C ALA A 8 32.31 -1.11 11.74
N ASN A 9 32.95 -0.60 10.69
CA ASN A 9 34.38 -0.81 10.51
C ASN A 9 35.05 -0.26 11.77
N ALA A 10 35.45 -1.15 12.66
CA ALA A 10 36.09 -0.77 13.90
C ALA A 10 37.51 -0.33 13.57
N GLN A 11 37.83 0.93 13.87
CA GLN A 11 39.21 1.39 13.84
C GLN A 11 39.92 0.88 15.11
N GLU A 12 40.92 0.04 14.95
CA GLU A 12 41.80 -0.36 16.04
C GLU A 12 42.90 0.69 16.21
N ILE A 13 42.96 1.32 17.39
CA ILE A 13 44.00 2.31 17.73
C ILE A 13 44.91 1.71 18.80
N VAL A 14 46.17 1.42 18.43
CA VAL A 14 47.20 0.90 19.35
C VAL A 14 48.31 1.93 19.51
N GLY A 15 48.55 2.39 20.74
CA GLY A 15 49.64 3.32 21.06
C GLY A 15 49.43 4.76 20.60
N GLN A 16 48.23 5.13 20.15
CA GLN A 16 47.87 6.53 19.87
C GLN A 16 46.86 7.06 20.90
N ASN A 17 46.85 8.38 21.11
CA ASN A 17 45.95 9.06 22.05
C ASN A 17 44.75 9.74 21.36
N THR A 18 44.60 9.56 20.04
CA THR A 18 43.51 10.10 19.23
C THR A 18 43.01 9.05 18.24
N GLY A 19 41.72 9.10 17.93
CA GLY A 19 41.08 8.34 16.85
C GLY A 19 40.00 9.20 16.22
N GLU A 20 39.72 8.99 14.94
CA GLU A 20 38.74 9.79 14.18
C GLU A 20 37.58 8.90 13.75
N ILE A 21 36.36 9.35 14.05
CA ILE A 21 35.14 8.70 13.58
C ILE A 21 34.48 9.68 12.60
N PRO A 22 34.36 9.33 11.30
CA PRO A 22 33.65 10.18 10.36
C PRO A 22 32.16 10.22 10.72
N VAL A 23 31.59 11.42 10.79
CA VAL A 23 30.16 11.64 10.98
C VAL A 23 29.59 12.20 9.69
N ASN A 24 28.72 11.44 9.03
CA ASN A 24 28.00 11.85 7.83
C ASN A 24 26.52 12.04 8.18
N GLY A 25 25.89 13.08 7.64
CA GLY A 25 24.47 13.33 7.80
C GLY A 25 23.88 14.00 6.57
N THR A 26 22.62 13.70 6.29
CA THR A 26 21.86 14.26 5.16
C THR A 26 20.70 15.08 5.70
N LEU A 27 20.56 16.33 5.26
CA LEU A 27 19.39 17.18 5.51
C LEU A 27 18.59 17.27 4.21
N GLY A 28 17.27 17.02 4.28
CA GLY A 28 16.44 16.95 3.07
C GLY A 28 16.63 15.64 2.31
N LEU A 29 16.52 14.53 3.05
CA LEU A 29 16.61 13.16 2.57
C LEU A 29 15.76 12.93 1.30
N ASP A 30 16.38 12.37 0.27
CA ASP A 30 15.72 12.04 -1.01
C ASP A 30 15.31 10.56 -1.02
N ASN A 31 14.04 10.31 -0.76
CA ASN A 31 13.50 8.95 -0.78
C ASN A 31 13.20 8.41 -2.19
N THR A 32 13.55 9.16 -3.24
CA THR A 32 13.51 8.70 -4.63
C THR A 32 14.86 8.16 -5.10
N ASP A 33 15.94 8.47 -4.39
CA ASP A 33 17.27 7.95 -4.68
C ASP A 33 17.47 6.59 -4.00
N GLU A 34 17.70 5.55 -4.80
CA GLU A 34 17.86 4.18 -4.32
C GLU A 34 19.16 3.96 -3.52
N ASP A 35 20.13 4.87 -3.67
CA ASP A 35 21.41 4.86 -2.94
C ASP A 35 21.40 5.83 -1.74
N ALA A 36 20.24 6.42 -1.42
CA ALA A 36 20.12 7.33 -0.29
C ALA A 36 20.52 6.65 1.03
N PRO A 37 21.20 7.35 1.95
CA PRO A 37 21.65 6.80 3.23
C PRO A 37 20.50 6.73 4.26
N ILE A 38 19.37 6.15 3.85
CA ILE A 38 18.22 5.85 4.72
C ILE A 38 18.42 4.44 5.26
N VAL A 39 18.07 4.23 6.53
CA VAL A 39 18.13 2.90 7.13
C VAL A 39 17.15 1.97 6.39
N GLU A 40 17.61 0.79 6.00
CA GLU A 40 16.75 -0.21 5.37
C GLU A 40 15.56 -0.56 6.28
N GLY A 41 14.37 -0.61 5.68
CA GLY A 41 13.11 -0.87 6.38
C GLY A 41 12.52 0.34 7.12
N ASP A 42 13.12 1.52 7.00
CA ASP A 42 12.56 2.76 7.56
C ASP A 42 11.42 3.30 6.68
N ASP A 43 10.37 3.83 7.31
CA ASP A 43 9.21 4.45 6.65
C ASP A 43 9.59 5.69 5.84
N ALA A 44 10.74 6.31 6.11
CA ALA A 44 11.28 7.41 5.33
C ALA A 44 11.46 7.06 3.84
N TRP A 45 11.58 5.78 3.50
CA TRP A 45 11.58 5.31 2.12
C TRP A 45 10.25 5.52 1.40
N ILE A 46 9.11 5.54 2.11
CA ILE A 46 7.77 5.51 1.49
C ILE A 46 7.46 6.84 0.81
N ASN A 47 7.19 6.76 -0.50
CA ASN A 47 6.77 7.85 -1.35
C ASN A 47 5.76 7.33 -2.37
N VAL A 48 4.49 7.25 -1.98
CA VAL A 48 3.41 6.65 -2.77
C VAL A 48 2.38 7.71 -3.14
N THR A 49 1.91 7.67 -4.39
CA THR A 49 0.78 8.48 -4.85
C THR A 49 -0.49 7.64 -4.82
N LEU A 50 -1.53 8.17 -4.18
CA LEU A 50 -2.85 7.56 -4.04
C LEU A 50 -3.94 8.39 -4.74
N PRO A 51 -5.05 7.77 -5.17
CA PRO A 51 -6.24 8.54 -5.51
C PRO A 51 -6.75 9.29 -4.27
N THR A 52 -7.35 10.47 -4.49
CA THR A 52 -7.94 11.26 -3.39
C THR A 52 -9.22 10.63 -2.88
N ASP A 53 -10.05 10.12 -3.80
CA ASP A 53 -11.33 9.47 -3.51
C ASP A 53 -11.55 8.31 -4.47
N THR A 54 -12.31 7.32 -4.01
CA THR A 54 -12.76 6.20 -4.85
C THR A 54 -14.20 5.84 -4.53
N ILE A 55 -14.90 5.25 -5.49
CA ILE A 55 -16.31 4.89 -5.37
C ILE A 55 -16.57 3.51 -5.96
N PHE A 56 -17.59 2.83 -5.47
CA PHE A 56 -18.23 1.71 -6.14
C PHE A 56 -19.74 1.96 -6.20
N TYR A 57 -20.41 1.36 -7.16
CA TYR A 57 -21.86 1.51 -7.33
C TYR A 57 -22.45 0.31 -8.08
N SER A 58 -23.73 0.04 -7.82
CA SER A 58 -24.59 -0.77 -8.70
C SER A 58 -25.43 0.15 -9.59
N THR A 59 -25.83 -0.34 -10.77
CA THR A 59 -26.65 0.44 -11.71
C THR A 59 -28.14 0.43 -11.39
N ASN A 60 -28.58 -0.46 -10.51
CA ASN A 60 -29.97 -0.60 -10.08
C ASN A 60 -30.06 -1.26 -8.69
N THR A 61 -31.28 -1.39 -8.18
CA THR A 61 -31.63 -1.93 -6.86
C THR A 61 -32.07 -3.40 -6.90
N GLU A 62 -31.92 -4.08 -8.04
CA GLU A 62 -32.39 -5.45 -8.20
C GLU A 62 -31.44 -6.45 -7.53
N LEU A 63 -31.98 -7.60 -7.13
CA LEU A 63 -31.19 -8.75 -6.71
C LEU A 63 -30.20 -9.14 -7.82
N ASN A 64 -28.95 -9.44 -7.43
CA ASN A 64 -27.83 -9.76 -8.32
C ASN A 64 -27.35 -8.58 -9.19
N ALA A 65 -27.69 -7.34 -8.87
CA ALA A 65 -27.12 -6.19 -9.55
C ALA A 65 -25.58 -6.18 -9.38
N PRO A 66 -24.81 -6.05 -10.49
CA PRO A 66 -23.36 -6.02 -10.39
C PRO A 66 -22.89 -4.72 -9.73
N ILE A 67 -21.87 -4.82 -8.90
CA ILE A 67 -21.15 -3.67 -8.35
C ILE A 67 -19.87 -3.45 -9.17
N THR A 68 -19.64 -2.20 -9.54
CA THR A 68 -18.51 -1.78 -10.38
C THR A 68 -17.90 -0.48 -9.88
N SER A 69 -16.76 -0.09 -10.46
CA SER A 69 -16.13 1.20 -10.22
C SER A 69 -15.33 1.66 -11.45
N PRO A 70 -14.97 2.96 -11.51
CA PRO A 70 -13.83 3.42 -12.30
C PRO A 70 -12.54 2.68 -11.92
N ASP A 71 -11.52 2.85 -12.77
CA ASP A 71 -10.16 2.41 -12.51
C ASP A 71 -9.36 3.51 -11.79
N TYR A 72 -8.66 3.13 -10.74
CA TYR A 72 -7.81 3.99 -9.92
C TYR A 72 -6.37 3.53 -10.00
N THR A 73 -5.39 4.38 -9.65
CA THR A 73 -3.97 4.03 -9.73
C THR A 73 -3.25 4.35 -8.44
N ILE A 74 -2.46 3.40 -7.96
CA ILE A 74 -1.44 3.59 -6.93
C ILE A 74 -0.08 3.55 -7.63
N LYS A 75 0.80 4.50 -7.31
CA LYS A 75 2.16 4.56 -7.88
C LYS A 75 3.20 4.68 -6.78
N ASN A 76 4.22 3.84 -6.84
CA ASN A 76 5.42 3.95 -6.03
C ASN A 76 6.43 4.89 -6.70
N ASN A 77 6.85 5.94 -5.99
CA ASN A 77 7.89 6.88 -6.42
C ASN A 77 9.18 6.73 -5.57
N SER A 78 9.20 5.80 -4.64
CA SER A 78 10.33 5.51 -3.77
C SER A 78 11.53 4.91 -4.50
N GLY A 79 12.73 5.11 -3.95
CA GLY A 79 13.95 4.37 -4.32
C GLY A 79 13.93 2.90 -3.86
N ARG A 80 12.97 2.51 -3.00
CA ARG A 80 12.71 1.11 -2.61
C ARG A 80 11.41 0.59 -3.22
N PRO A 81 11.31 -0.72 -3.46
CA PRO A 81 10.02 -1.36 -3.70
C PRO A 81 9.11 -1.21 -2.47
N VAL A 82 7.80 -1.23 -2.68
CA VAL A 82 6.80 -1.00 -1.63
C VAL A 82 5.70 -2.05 -1.71
N LYS A 83 5.42 -2.70 -0.58
CA LYS A 83 4.25 -3.55 -0.41
C LYS A 83 3.01 -2.69 -0.20
N ILE A 84 1.88 -3.13 -0.75
CA ILE A 84 0.57 -2.54 -0.50
C ILE A 84 -0.27 -3.54 0.29
N ILE A 85 -0.69 -3.15 1.48
CA ILE A 85 -1.46 -3.99 2.39
C ILE A 85 -2.82 -3.34 2.60
N PHE A 86 -3.89 -4.05 2.27
CA PHE A 86 -5.21 -3.68 2.77
C PHE A 86 -5.20 -3.94 4.27
N ASN A 87 -5.55 -2.94 5.08
CA ASN A 87 -5.60 -3.09 6.54
C ASN A 87 -7.05 -3.24 7.00
N GLN A 88 -7.90 -2.27 6.66
CA GLN A 88 -9.30 -2.24 7.07
C GLN A 88 -10.14 -1.31 6.19
N LEU A 89 -11.45 -1.54 6.22
CA LEU A 89 -12.47 -0.67 5.68
C LEU A 89 -13.42 -0.27 6.82
N ASN A 90 -13.55 1.03 7.09
CA ASN A 90 -14.41 1.53 8.15
C ASN A 90 -15.62 2.24 7.55
N ARG A 91 -16.81 1.87 7.98
CA ARG A 91 -18.04 2.58 7.63
C ARG A 91 -18.11 3.90 8.39
N THR A 92 -18.33 5.00 7.67
CA THR A 92 -18.32 6.36 8.24
C THR A 92 -19.68 7.04 8.22
N ASP A 93 -20.65 6.50 7.49
CA ASP A 93 -22.04 6.88 7.68
C ASP A 93 -22.59 6.23 8.95
N GLY A 94 -23.14 7.03 9.88
CA GLY A 94 -23.75 6.54 11.13
C GLY A 94 -25.06 5.76 10.95
N GLY A 95 -25.28 5.17 9.75
CA GLY A 95 -26.49 4.47 9.37
C GLY A 95 -26.45 2.98 9.73
N ALA A 96 -27.60 2.45 10.15
CA ALA A 96 -27.79 1.05 10.53
C ALA A 96 -28.43 0.19 9.42
N ASP A 97 -28.49 0.70 8.18
CA ASP A 97 -29.05 -0.06 7.07
C ASP A 97 -28.20 -1.31 6.85
N SER A 98 -28.78 -2.45 7.25
CA SER A 98 -28.25 -3.79 7.04
C SER A 98 -28.71 -4.23 5.67
N VAL A 99 -27.90 -3.95 4.66
CA VAL A 99 -28.11 -4.45 3.31
C VAL A 99 -27.10 -5.55 2.98
N ASP A 100 -27.55 -6.60 2.31
CA ASP A 100 -26.69 -7.72 1.90
C ASP A 100 -26.08 -7.46 0.52
N TYR A 101 -24.77 -7.28 0.50
CA TYR A 101 -23.97 -7.14 -0.71
C TYR A 101 -22.51 -7.49 -0.41
N ASP A 102 -21.81 -7.89 -1.47
CA ASP A 102 -20.40 -8.24 -1.42
C ASP A 102 -19.59 -7.29 -2.30
N VAL A 103 -18.44 -6.84 -1.81
CA VAL A 103 -17.47 -6.04 -2.59
C VAL A 103 -16.07 -6.59 -2.37
N SER A 104 -15.35 -6.80 -3.47
CA SER A 104 -13.94 -7.19 -3.51
C SER A 104 -13.12 -6.13 -4.25
N LEU A 105 -11.85 -6.01 -3.88
CA LEU A 105 -10.87 -5.29 -4.70
C LEU A 105 -10.61 -6.06 -5.99
N ARG A 106 -10.29 -5.36 -7.08
CA ARG A 106 -9.82 -5.95 -8.34
C ARG A 106 -8.55 -5.26 -8.83
N GLY A 107 -7.76 -5.93 -9.66
CA GLY A 107 -6.58 -5.39 -10.35
C GLY A 107 -5.25 -5.56 -9.61
N PHE A 108 -5.29 -6.02 -8.35
CA PHE A 108 -4.10 -6.39 -7.57
C PHE A 108 -3.74 -7.86 -7.80
N THR A 109 -2.54 -8.27 -7.40
CA THR A 109 -2.14 -9.69 -7.37
C THR A 109 -3.07 -10.51 -6.45
N VAL A 110 -3.47 -9.95 -5.31
CA VAL A 110 -4.47 -10.54 -4.41
C VAL A 110 -5.69 -9.62 -4.33
N GLU A 111 -6.87 -10.19 -4.56
CA GLU A 111 -8.14 -9.48 -4.69
C GLU A 111 -9.08 -9.87 -3.53
N PRO A 112 -8.90 -9.32 -2.31
CA PRO A 112 -9.70 -9.72 -1.16
C PRO A 112 -11.12 -9.16 -1.25
N LYS A 113 -12.06 -9.89 -0.66
CA LYS A 113 -13.38 -9.37 -0.30
C LYS A 113 -13.20 -8.39 0.86
N ILE A 114 -13.62 -7.13 0.66
CA ILE A 114 -13.52 -6.03 1.63
C ILE A 114 -14.87 -5.67 2.26
N ILE A 115 -15.97 -6.14 1.69
CA ILE A 115 -17.31 -6.12 2.30
C ILE A 115 -17.94 -7.51 2.09
N ASP A 116 -18.37 -8.16 3.16
CA ASP A 116 -18.98 -9.49 3.17
C ASP A 116 -20.36 -9.46 3.83
N ALA A 117 -21.39 -9.77 3.05
CA ALA A 117 -22.78 -9.64 3.49
C ALA A 117 -23.09 -8.28 4.16
N GLY A 118 -22.60 -7.20 3.53
CA GLY A 118 -22.73 -5.82 4.04
C GLY A 118 -21.77 -5.43 5.17
N ASN A 119 -20.92 -6.34 5.65
CA ASN A 119 -19.98 -6.08 6.75
C ASN A 119 -18.58 -5.71 6.21
N PRO A 120 -18.04 -4.52 6.55
CA PRO A 120 -16.68 -4.14 6.17
C PRO A 120 -15.61 -5.03 6.82
N SER A 121 -14.57 -5.37 6.05
CA SER A 121 -13.45 -6.19 6.52
C SER A 121 -12.44 -5.36 7.31
N THR A 122 -11.91 -5.96 8.38
CA THR A 122 -10.80 -5.43 9.20
C THR A 122 -9.61 -6.40 9.24
N SER A 123 -9.53 -7.31 8.27
CA SER A 123 -8.47 -8.33 8.19
C SER A 123 -7.37 -7.87 7.24
N PRO A 124 -6.12 -7.68 7.72
CA PRO A 124 -5.04 -7.27 6.86
C PRO A 124 -4.68 -8.30 5.78
N VAL A 125 -4.44 -7.85 4.55
CA VAL A 125 -4.06 -8.68 3.40
C VAL A 125 -3.04 -7.96 2.54
N LEU A 126 -1.91 -8.61 2.26
CA LEU A 126 -0.96 -8.14 1.24
C LEU A 126 -1.62 -8.22 -0.13
N LEU A 127 -1.85 -7.07 -0.75
CA LEU A 127 -2.47 -6.96 -2.07
C LEU A 127 -1.45 -7.14 -3.20
N ASP A 128 -0.33 -6.43 -3.08
CA ASP A 128 0.67 -6.36 -4.13
C ASP A 128 2.04 -5.87 -3.62
N THR A 129 3.07 -6.00 -4.46
CA THR A 129 4.37 -5.35 -4.26
C THR A 129 4.73 -4.57 -5.51
N LEU A 130 4.81 -3.24 -5.38
CA LEU A 130 5.23 -2.36 -6.46
C LEU A 130 6.74 -2.22 -6.47
N ALA A 131 7.32 -2.27 -7.66
CA ALA A 131 8.72 -1.98 -7.88
C ALA A 131 9.08 -0.55 -7.44
N ASN A 132 10.37 -0.28 -7.23
CA ASN A 132 10.87 1.06 -6.98
C ASN A 132 10.64 1.99 -8.20
N ASN A 133 11.02 3.26 -8.08
CA ASN A 133 10.82 4.25 -9.14
C ASN A 133 11.58 3.96 -10.45
N LYS A 134 12.56 3.06 -10.44
CA LYS A 134 13.28 2.53 -11.62
C LYS A 134 12.73 1.20 -12.13
N GLY A 135 11.69 0.65 -11.51
CA GLY A 135 11.06 -0.60 -11.92
C GLY A 135 11.81 -1.86 -11.45
N ARG A 136 12.52 -1.79 -10.32
CA ARG A 136 13.20 -2.93 -9.69
C ARG A 136 12.48 -3.42 -8.44
N ILE A 137 12.45 -4.73 -8.21
CA ILE A 137 11.98 -5.37 -6.97
C ILE A 137 13.18 -5.84 -6.13
N ALA A 138 14.26 -6.26 -6.77
CA ALA A 138 15.55 -6.62 -6.17
C ALA A 138 16.67 -5.70 -6.68
N SER A 139 17.78 -5.62 -5.94
CA SER A 139 18.90 -4.72 -6.25
C SER A 139 19.68 -5.12 -7.51
N ASP A 140 19.54 -6.37 -7.97
CA ASP A 140 20.15 -6.90 -9.19
C ASP A 140 19.22 -6.89 -10.42
N ASP A 141 17.96 -6.46 -10.27
CA ASP A 141 17.02 -6.33 -11.38
C ASP A 141 17.45 -5.25 -12.39
N GLY A 142 17.10 -5.47 -13.66
CA GLY A 142 17.18 -4.46 -14.71
C GLY A 142 16.20 -3.30 -14.47
N GLU A 143 16.48 -2.15 -15.08
CA GLU A 143 15.52 -1.05 -15.06
C GLU A 143 14.25 -1.40 -15.85
N ASN A 144 13.09 -1.11 -15.25
CA ASN A 144 11.75 -1.38 -15.79
C ASN A 144 11.38 -2.87 -15.93
N ASP A 145 12.08 -3.77 -15.24
CA ASP A 145 11.74 -5.20 -15.21
C ASP A 145 10.36 -5.45 -14.57
N HIS A 146 9.94 -4.56 -13.67
CA HIS A 146 8.70 -4.66 -12.91
C HIS A 146 7.90 -3.36 -12.89
N PRO A 147 6.56 -3.44 -12.79
CA PRO A 147 5.72 -2.26 -12.69
C PRO A 147 5.85 -1.58 -11.31
N ASN A 148 6.01 -0.26 -11.32
CA ASN A 148 5.98 0.58 -10.12
C ASN A 148 4.60 1.20 -9.85
N LYS A 149 3.56 0.70 -10.54
CA LYS A 149 2.19 1.15 -10.40
C LYS A 149 1.23 0.00 -10.58
N VAL A 150 0.07 0.10 -9.95
CA VAL A 150 -1.05 -0.83 -10.11
C VAL A 150 -2.32 -0.05 -10.39
N THR A 151 -3.14 -0.57 -11.29
CA THR A 151 -4.47 -0.06 -11.58
C THR A 151 -5.49 -0.98 -10.93
N TYR A 152 -6.38 -0.42 -10.11
CA TYR A 152 -7.32 -1.19 -9.29
C TYR A 152 -8.74 -0.62 -9.32
N GLY A 153 -9.70 -1.39 -8.81
CA GLY A 153 -11.05 -0.92 -8.57
C GLY A 153 -11.82 -1.87 -7.65
N TYR A 154 -13.15 -1.82 -7.73
CA TYR A 154 -14.07 -2.63 -6.96
C TYR A 154 -15.00 -3.47 -7.84
N THR A 155 -15.22 -4.72 -7.46
CA THR A 155 -16.23 -5.58 -8.09
C THR A 155 -17.07 -6.25 -7.02
N GLY A 156 -18.28 -6.69 -7.36
CA GLY A 156 -19.16 -7.24 -6.36
C GLY A 156 -20.57 -7.49 -6.86
N THR A 157 -21.47 -7.78 -5.95
CA THR A 157 -22.87 -8.09 -6.25
C THR A 157 -23.76 -7.65 -5.10
N VAL A 158 -24.93 -7.10 -5.43
CA VAL A 158 -26.01 -6.88 -4.48
C VAL A 158 -26.76 -8.20 -4.28
N ASN A 159 -26.84 -8.69 -3.06
CA ASN A 159 -27.34 -10.03 -2.74
C ASN A 159 -28.81 -10.04 -2.29
N GLU A 160 -29.46 -8.87 -2.27
CA GLU A 160 -30.90 -8.72 -2.03
C GLU A 160 -31.51 -7.59 -2.88
N ALA A 161 -32.83 -7.62 -3.05
CA ALA A 161 -33.53 -6.51 -3.71
C ALA A 161 -33.68 -5.34 -2.73
N LEU A 162 -33.25 -4.14 -3.16
CA LEU A 162 -33.31 -2.93 -2.34
C LEU A 162 -34.60 -2.17 -2.61
N ALA A 163 -35.32 -1.79 -1.55
CA ALA A 163 -36.55 -0.98 -1.69
C ALA A 163 -36.27 0.44 -2.22
N THR A 164 -35.10 0.98 -1.89
CA THR A 164 -34.62 2.30 -2.32
C THR A 164 -33.10 2.27 -2.50
N THR A 165 -32.54 3.30 -3.14
CA THR A 165 -31.09 3.49 -3.18
C THR A 165 -30.54 3.65 -1.77
N VAL A 166 -29.56 2.81 -1.42
CA VAL A 166 -28.79 2.90 -0.18
C VAL A 166 -27.45 3.56 -0.47
N LYS A 167 -26.99 4.41 0.44
CA LYS A 167 -25.70 5.12 0.33
C LYS A 167 -24.88 4.84 1.58
N HIS A 168 -23.66 4.39 1.37
CA HIS A 168 -22.68 4.18 2.42
C HIS A 168 -21.41 4.96 2.11
N ASN A 169 -20.76 5.43 3.17
CA ASN A 169 -19.47 6.07 3.08
C ASN A 169 -18.47 5.18 3.83
N PHE A 170 -17.27 5.03 3.25
CA PHE A 170 -16.22 4.22 3.84
C PHE A 170 -14.87 4.92 3.77
N ASP A 171 -14.07 4.72 4.81
CA ASP A 171 -12.66 5.05 4.82
C ASP A 171 -11.86 3.75 4.68
N MET A 172 -11.12 3.61 3.57
CA MET A 172 -10.20 2.49 3.35
C MET A 172 -8.83 2.85 3.88
N THR A 173 -8.27 2.01 4.76
CA THR A 173 -6.89 2.14 5.23
C THR A 173 -6.00 1.18 4.45
N LEU A 174 -5.02 1.73 3.75
CA LEU A 174 -3.90 0.98 3.18
C LEU A 174 -2.65 1.23 4.02
N GLU A 175 -1.86 0.19 4.21
CA GLU A 175 -0.55 0.24 4.84
C GLU A 175 0.54 -0.04 3.79
N PHE A 176 1.67 0.63 3.94
CA PHE A 176 2.80 0.55 3.02
C PHE A 176 4.06 0.18 3.78
N GLU A 177 4.77 -0.83 3.29
CA GLU A 177 6.06 -1.25 3.85
C GLU A 177 7.13 -1.18 2.76
N SER A 178 8.29 -0.61 3.07
CA SER A 178 9.44 -0.66 2.17
C SER A 178 10.02 -2.07 2.14
N VAL A 179 10.49 -2.50 0.97
CA VAL A 179 11.20 -3.76 0.79
C VAL A 179 12.69 -3.49 0.89
N ASN A 180 13.34 -4.17 1.83
CA ASN A 180 14.80 -4.10 2.01
C ASN A 180 15.51 -4.83 0.86
N TRP A 181 16.67 -4.33 0.45
CA TRP A 181 17.51 -4.99 -0.56
C TRP A 181 19.01 -4.83 -0.34
#